data_AF-A0A6N7VIP2-F1
#
_entry.id   AF-A0A6N7VIP2-F1
#
_cell.length_a   1.000
_cell.length_b   1.000
_cell.length_c   1.000
_cell.angle_alpha   90.00
_cell.angle_beta   90.00
_cell.angle_gamma   90.00
#
_symmetry.space_group_name_H-M   'P 1'
#
loop_
_entity.id
_entity.type
_entity.pdbx_description
1 polymer ?
#
loop_
_entity_poly.entity_id
_entity_poly.type
_entity_poly.pdbx_seq_one_letter_code
_entity_poly.pdbx_strand_id
1 'polypeptide(L)'
;MSDLTGIHVSTILSNPFEVARDFSKEYPSCVLILKSSQTYIAHQGNVYVLDAQNAGLAKGGSGDILCGIVVAMLGQCKDSLQAALCATYIHSQSAKLDIDSASFMPEDIINNIPNTLKRLRS
;
A
#
# COMPACT_ATOMS: atom_id res chain seq x y z
N MET A 1 6.33 -6.94 -9.64
CA MET A 1 7.54 -6.07 -9.70
C MET A 1 8.67 -6.79 -10.43
N SER A 2 9.14 -7.94 -9.94
CA SER A 2 10.15 -8.76 -10.65
C SER A 2 9.75 -9.05 -12.10
N ASP A 3 8.51 -9.49 -12.32
CA ASP A 3 8.03 -9.76 -13.69
C ASP A 3 7.87 -8.49 -14.54
N LEU A 4 7.63 -7.34 -13.90
CA LEU A 4 7.42 -6.06 -14.58
C LEU A 4 8.73 -5.43 -15.03
N THR A 5 9.79 -5.56 -14.23
CA THR A 5 11.09 -4.90 -14.49
C THR A 5 12.20 -5.85 -14.88
N GLY A 6 11.98 -7.17 -14.81
CA GLY A 6 13.03 -8.18 -14.97
C GLY A 6 14.07 -8.21 -13.83
N ILE A 7 13.93 -7.37 -12.80
CA ILE A 7 14.83 -7.33 -11.65
C ILE A 7 14.50 -8.50 -10.73
N HIS A 8 15.50 -9.33 -10.40
CA HIS A 8 15.30 -10.47 -9.51
C HIS A 8 14.75 -10.06 -8.14
N VAL A 9 13.83 -10.87 -7.58
CA VAL A 9 13.14 -10.58 -6.32
C VAL A 9 14.10 -10.28 -5.17
N SER A 10 15.20 -11.01 -5.03
CA SER A 10 16.18 -10.77 -3.96
C SER A 10 16.80 -9.37 -4.03
N THR A 11 17.03 -8.85 -5.23
CA THR A 11 17.57 -7.50 -5.44
C THR A 11 16.53 -6.44 -5.04
N ILE A 12 15.27 -6.66 -5.39
CA ILE A 12 14.16 -5.78 -4.99
C ILE A 12 14.01 -5.74 -3.47
N LEU A 13 14.08 -6.89 -2.81
CA LEU A 13 13.95 -6.97 -1.36
C LEU A 13 15.16 -6.36 -0.62
N SER A 14 16.34 -6.35 -1.23
CA SER A 14 17.56 -5.77 -0.63
C SER A 14 17.58 -4.25 -0.72
N ASN A 15 17.00 -3.66 -1.78
CA ASN A 15 17.02 -2.21 -2.04
C ASN A 15 15.65 -1.71 -2.55
N PRO A 16 14.56 -1.89 -1.78
CA PRO A 16 13.21 -1.58 -2.26
C PRO A 16 12.99 -0.08 -2.49
N PHE A 17 13.69 0.77 -1.73
CA PHE A 17 13.62 2.23 -1.87
C PHE A 17 14.19 2.68 -3.22
N GLU A 18 15.41 2.26 -3.56
CA GLU A 18 16.09 2.60 -4.81
C GLU A 18 15.31 2.07 -6.00
N VAL A 19 14.84 0.82 -5.93
CA VAL A 19 14.04 0.21 -7.00
C VAL A 19 12.73 0.99 -7.22
N ALA A 20 12.03 1.36 -6.16
CA ALA A 20 10.79 2.14 -6.28
C ALA A 20 11.05 3.55 -6.83
N ARG A 21 12.11 4.21 -6.35
CA ARG A 21 12.53 5.53 -6.81
C ARG A 21 12.84 5.51 -8.31
N ASP A 22 13.69 4.60 -8.73
CA ASP A 22 14.22 4.56 -10.09
C ASP A 22 13.12 4.15 -11.09
N PHE A 23 12.26 3.19 -10.73
CA PHE A 23 11.06 2.88 -11.50
C PHE A 23 10.15 4.11 -11.67
N SER A 24 9.91 4.88 -10.60
CA SER A 24 9.04 6.05 -10.69
C SER A 24 9.62 7.21 -11.51
N LYS A 25 10.95 7.24 -11.71
CA LYS A 25 11.61 8.18 -12.63
C LYS A 25 11.47 7.72 -14.09
N GLU A 26 11.57 6.43 -14.34
CA GLU A 26 11.41 5.84 -15.67
C GLU A 26 9.96 5.95 -16.17
N TYR A 27 9.00 5.85 -15.25
CA TYR A 27 7.56 5.97 -15.53
C TYR A 27 6.94 7.15 -14.78
N PRO A 28 7.24 8.41 -15.18
CA PRO A 28 6.85 9.61 -14.42
C PRO A 28 5.34 9.89 -14.42
N SER A 29 4.58 9.24 -15.30
CA SER A 29 3.11 9.30 -15.34
C SER A 29 2.44 8.30 -14.40
N CYS A 30 3.19 7.39 -13.79
CA CYS A 30 2.66 6.36 -12.90
C CYS A 30 2.96 6.67 -11.43
N VAL A 31 2.06 6.21 -10.56
CA VAL A 31 2.32 6.10 -9.13
C VAL A 31 2.52 4.63 -8.80
N LEU A 32 3.68 4.29 -8.26
CA LEU A 32 4.00 2.93 -7.84
C LEU A 32 3.62 2.75 -6.37
N ILE A 33 2.90 1.67 -6.05
CA ILE A 33 2.77 1.15 -4.67
C ILE A 33 3.49 -0.20 -4.63
N LEU A 34 4.72 -0.21 -4.10
CA LEU A 34 5.52 -1.40 -3.92
C LEU A 34 5.30 -1.96 -2.50
N LYS A 35 4.52 -3.03 -2.41
CA LYS A 35 4.28 -3.73 -1.14
C LYS A 35 5.43 -4.69 -0.80
N SER A 36 5.90 -4.62 0.43
CA SER A 36 6.82 -5.57 1.08
C SER A 36 6.49 -5.61 2.59
N SER A 37 7.45 -5.93 3.47
CA SER A 37 7.33 -5.71 4.92
C SER A 37 6.97 -4.25 5.24
N GLN A 38 7.56 -3.33 4.49
CA GLN A 38 7.17 -1.92 4.42
C GLN A 38 6.53 -1.64 3.06
N THR A 39 5.64 -0.65 3.00
CA THR A 39 5.05 -0.22 1.72
C THR A 39 5.73 1.05 1.24
N TYR A 40 6.21 1.03 -0.01
CA TYR A 40 6.86 2.16 -0.66
C TYR A 40 5.94 2.73 -1.72
N ILE A 41 5.62 4.02 -1.63
CA ILE A 41 4.83 4.74 -2.61
C ILE A 41 5.74 5.70 -3.35
N ALA A 42 5.89 5.55 -4.67
CA ALA A 42 6.85 6.33 -5.44
C ALA A 42 6.20 7.02 -6.64
N HIS A 43 6.59 8.27 -6.88
CA HIS A 43 6.13 9.06 -8.01
C HIS A 43 7.21 10.10 -8.39
N GLN A 44 7.62 10.12 -9.66
CA GLN A 44 8.58 11.09 -10.21
C GLN A 44 9.89 11.19 -9.43
N GLY A 45 10.38 10.06 -8.90
CA GLY A 45 11.60 9.99 -8.11
C GLY A 45 11.46 10.39 -6.63
N ASN A 46 10.27 10.81 -6.18
CA ASN A 46 9.96 10.92 -4.77
C ASN A 46 9.47 9.57 -4.24
N VAL A 47 9.86 9.23 -3.01
CA VAL A 47 9.46 7.98 -2.35
C VAL A 47 8.95 8.29 -0.95
N TYR A 48 7.77 7.78 -0.65
CA TYR A 48 7.13 7.82 0.65
C TYR A 48 7.10 6.41 1.22
N VAL A 49 7.44 6.27 2.49
CA VAL A 49 7.52 4.95 3.15
C VAL A 49 6.48 4.88 4.24
N LEU A 50 5.64 3.85 4.16
CA LEU A 50 4.73 3.48 5.23
C LEU A 50 5.33 2.29 5.99
N ASP A 51 5.94 2.59 7.13
CA ASP A 51 6.47 1.60 8.06
C ASP A 51 5.37 1.16 9.04
N ALA A 52 4.48 0.33 8.55
CA ALA A 52 3.35 -0.19 9.32
C ALA A 52 3.22 -1.70 9.08
N GLN A 53 4.16 -2.43 9.67
CA GLN A 53 4.21 -3.88 9.61
C GLN A 53 2.98 -4.47 10.30
N ASN A 54 2.24 -5.30 9.57
CA ASN A 54 1.14 -6.08 10.12
C ASN A 54 1.15 -7.44 9.45
N ALA A 55 1.52 -8.49 10.21
CA ALA A 55 1.58 -9.85 9.71
C ALA A 55 0.21 -10.35 9.21
N GLY A 56 -0.90 -9.82 9.74
CA GLY A 56 -2.25 -10.12 9.25
C GLY A 56 -2.49 -9.68 7.80
N LEU A 57 -1.72 -8.73 7.27
CA LEU A 57 -1.81 -8.31 5.87
C LEU A 57 -1.13 -9.28 4.89
N ALA A 58 -0.31 -10.21 5.37
CA ALA A 58 0.34 -11.26 4.57
C ALA A 58 -0.61 -12.43 4.26
N LYS A 59 -1.86 -12.11 3.88
CA LYS A 59 -2.92 -13.05 3.52
C LYS A 59 -3.40 -12.73 2.10
N GLY A 60 -3.81 -13.77 1.36
CA GLY A 60 -4.46 -13.59 0.06
C GLY A 60 -5.70 -12.71 0.21
N GLY A 61 -5.93 -11.79 -0.74
CA GLY A 61 -7.07 -10.85 -0.71
C GLY A 61 -6.77 -9.45 -0.15
N SER A 62 -5.71 -9.26 0.66
CA SER A 62 -5.35 -7.92 1.17
C SER A 62 -4.96 -6.95 0.03
N GLY A 63 -4.38 -7.48 -1.05
CA GLY A 63 -4.09 -6.71 -2.26
C GLY A 63 -5.31 -6.20 -2.99
N ASP A 64 -6.37 -7.01 -3.06
CA ASP A 64 -7.61 -6.65 -3.74
C ASP A 64 -8.36 -5.56 -2.97
N ILE A 65 -8.35 -5.65 -1.63
CA ILE A 65 -8.90 -4.62 -0.76
C ILE A 65 -8.14 -3.30 -0.94
N LEU A 66 -6.81 -3.32 -0.90
CA LEU A 66 -6.03 -2.11 -1.17
C LEU A 66 -6.36 -1.51 -2.54
N CYS A 67 -6.49 -2.34 -3.58
CA CYS A 67 -6.88 -1.88 -4.92
C CYS A 67 -8.24 -1.17 -4.90
N GLY A 68 -9.24 -1.77 -4.25
CA GLY A 68 -10.56 -1.15 -4.10
C GLY A 68 -10.52 0.19 -3.36
N ILE A 69 -9.71 0.30 -2.30
CA ILE A 69 -9.51 1.56 -1.58
C ILE A 69 -8.83 2.60 -2.46
N VAL A 70 -7.81 2.22 -3.26
CA VAL A 70 -7.15 3.12 -4.22
C VAL A 70 -8.17 3.68 -5.21
N VAL A 71 -9.02 2.84 -5.80
CA VAL A 71 -10.07 3.28 -6.73
C VAL A 71 -11.05 4.24 -6.04
N ALA A 72 -11.49 3.92 -4.81
CA ALA A 72 -12.36 4.80 -4.04
C ALA A 72 -11.72 6.16 -3.71
N MET A 73 -10.41 6.19 -3.45
CA MET A 73 -9.66 7.42 -3.18
C MET A 73 -9.38 8.21 -4.46
N LEU A 74 -9.19 7.57 -5.61
CA LEU A 74 -9.05 8.27 -6.89
C LEU A 74 -10.29 9.11 -7.24
N GLY A 75 -11.49 8.68 -6.83
CA GLY A 75 -12.71 9.47 -6.97
C GLY A 75 -12.86 10.63 -5.97
N GLN A 76 -12.02 10.70 -4.93
CA GLN A 76 -12.12 11.66 -3.83
C GLN A 76 -10.92 12.62 -3.72
N CYS A 77 -9.74 12.21 -4.19
CA CYS A 77 -8.50 12.98 -4.12
C CYS A 77 -8.26 13.80 -5.40
N LYS A 78 -7.34 14.77 -5.31
CA LYS A 78 -7.01 15.67 -6.43
C LYS A 78 -6.15 14.99 -7.50
N ASP A 79 -5.29 14.07 -7.08
CA ASP A 79 -4.33 13.40 -7.93
C ASP A 79 -4.06 11.95 -7.47
N SER A 80 -3.44 11.16 -8.35
CA SER A 80 -3.15 9.74 -8.12
C SER A 80 -2.16 9.49 -6.98
N LEU A 81 -1.25 10.42 -6.70
CA LEU A 81 -0.29 10.27 -5.61
C LEU A 81 -1.00 10.41 -4.27
N GLN A 82 -1.82 11.44 -4.11
CA GLN A 82 -2.67 11.61 -2.92
C GLN A 82 -3.59 10.42 -2.72
N ALA A 83 -4.22 9.91 -3.79
CA ALA A 83 -5.07 8.72 -3.70
C ALA A 83 -4.30 7.50 -3.19
N ALA A 84 -3.10 7.23 -3.73
CA ALA A 84 -2.25 6.13 -3.30
C ALA A 84 -1.80 6.26 -1.83
N LEU A 85 -1.38 7.46 -1.41
CA LEU A 85 -0.96 7.74 -0.04
C LEU A 85 -2.12 7.55 0.96
N CYS A 86 -3.28 8.13 0.67
CA CYS A 86 -4.48 7.95 1.49
C CYS A 86 -4.90 6.49 1.56
N ALA A 87 -4.95 5.80 0.41
CA ALA A 87 -5.43 4.42 0.35
C ALA A 87 -4.51 3.45 1.11
N THR A 88 -3.20 3.56 0.92
CA THR A 88 -2.22 2.72 1.64
C THR A 88 -2.29 2.95 3.14
N TYR A 89 -2.43 4.20 3.57
CA TYR A 89 -2.60 4.54 4.97
C TYR A 89 -3.92 4.01 5.55
N ILE A 90 -5.06 4.23 4.89
CA ILE A 90 -6.38 3.71 5.33
C ILE A 90 -6.34 2.18 5.41
N HIS A 91 -5.78 1.51 4.42
CA HIS A 91 -5.66 0.05 4.40
C HIS A 91 -4.86 -0.46 5.62
N SER A 92 -3.69 0.13 5.87
CA SER A 92 -2.86 -0.24 7.02
C SER A 92 -3.54 0.04 8.36
N GLN A 93 -4.17 1.22 8.50
CA GLN A 93 -4.88 1.61 9.72
C GLN A 93 -6.12 0.75 9.98
N SER A 94 -6.80 0.29 8.93
CA SER A 94 -7.93 -0.63 9.03
C SER A 94 -7.51 -2.03 9.46
N ALA A 95 -6.27 -2.42 9.18
CA ALA A 95 -5.72 -3.69 9.61
C ALA A 95 -5.22 -3.70 11.07
N LYS A 96 -5.10 -2.53 11.74
CA LYS A 96 -4.69 -2.44 13.16
C LYS A 96 -5.82 -2.89 14.09
N LEU A 97 -6.00 -4.20 14.16
CA LEU A 97 -6.98 -4.89 14.98
C LEU A 97 -6.24 -5.70 16.05
N ASP A 98 -6.84 -5.79 17.23
CA ASP A 98 -6.36 -6.63 18.33
C ASP A 98 -6.85 -8.08 18.13
N ILE A 99 -6.35 -8.72 17.07
CA ILE A 99 -6.71 -10.07 16.66
C ILE A 99 -5.43 -10.84 16.40
N ASP A 100 -5.39 -12.11 16.79
CA ASP A 100 -4.27 -12.98 16.45
C ASP A 100 -4.05 -13.07 14.93
N SER A 101 -2.80 -12.91 14.51
CA SER A 101 -2.43 -12.88 13.09
C SER A 101 -2.80 -14.13 12.29
N ALA A 102 -2.93 -15.29 12.96
CA ALA A 102 -3.36 -16.52 12.30
C ALA A 102 -4.86 -16.48 11.95
N SER A 103 -5.67 -15.83 12.81
CA SER A 103 -7.12 -15.68 12.68
C SER A 103 -7.54 -14.47 11.84
N PHE A 104 -6.61 -13.57 11.53
CA PHE A 104 -6.87 -12.35 10.75
C PHE A 104 -7.35 -12.69 9.33
N MET A 105 -8.51 -12.15 8.95
CA MET A 105 -9.13 -12.32 7.64
C MET A 105 -9.20 -10.99 6.87
N PRO A 106 -9.16 -11.02 5.52
CA PRO A 106 -9.32 -9.83 4.71
C PRO A 106 -10.61 -9.04 5.02
N GLU A 107 -11.71 -9.74 5.33
CA GLU A 107 -13.00 -9.15 5.71
C GLU A 107 -12.91 -8.28 6.96
N ASP A 108 -11.98 -8.59 7.88
CA ASP A 108 -11.77 -7.78 9.09
C ASP A 108 -11.30 -6.37 8.73
N ILE A 109 -10.47 -6.24 7.69
CA ILE A 109 -10.05 -4.94 7.13
C ILE A 109 -11.29 -4.20 6.62
N ILE A 110 -12.10 -4.87 5.79
CA ILE A 110 -13.28 -4.26 5.15
C ILE A 110 -14.24 -3.73 6.23
N ASN A 111 -14.54 -4.56 7.23
CA ASN A 111 -15.43 -4.23 8.33
C ASN A 111 -14.91 -3.07 9.18
N ASN A 112 -13.59 -2.87 9.25
CA ASN A 112 -12.97 -1.81 10.04
C ASN A 112 -12.69 -0.50 9.28
N ILE A 113 -12.88 -0.47 7.94
CA ILE A 113 -12.72 0.76 7.14
C ILE A 113 -13.58 1.93 7.66
N PRO A 114 -14.90 1.75 7.95
CA PRO A 114 -15.73 2.86 8.43
C PRO A 114 -15.22 3.47 9.75
N ASN A 115 -14.78 2.64 10.69
CA ASN A 115 -14.21 3.10 11.96
C ASN A 115 -12.89 3.84 11.75
N THR A 116 -12.03 3.33 10.87
CA THR A 116 -10.79 3.99 10.50
C THR A 116 -11.04 5.36 9.89
N LEU A 117 -11.97 5.48 8.93
CA LEU A 117 -12.32 6.75 8.32
C LEU A 117 -12.91 7.74 9.32
N LYS A 118 -13.76 7.27 10.24
CA LYS A 118 -14.31 8.11 11.33
C LYS A 118 -13.19 8.69 12.19
N ARG A 119 -12.22 7.87 12.60
CA ARG A 119 -11.06 8.27 13.40
C ARG A 119 -10.12 9.24 12.67
N LEU A 120 -9.96 9.10 11.34
CA LEU A 120 -9.08 9.97 10.56
C LEU A 120 -9.70 11.34 10.25
N ARG A 121 -11.01 11.50 10.45
CA ARG A 121 -11.75 12.75 10.17
C ARG A 121 -12.12 13.54 11.42
N SER A 122 -11.95 12.97 12.60
CA SER A 122 -12.12 13.63 13.90
C SER A 122 -10.87 14.39 14.29
#